data_AF-A0A377T691-F1
#
_entry.id   AF-A0A377T691-F1
#
_cell.length_a   1.000
_cell.length_b   1.000
_cell.length_c   1.000
_cell.angle_alpha   90.00
_cell.angle_beta   90.00
_cell.angle_gamma   90.00
#
_symmetry.space_group_name_H-M   'P 1'
#
loop_
_entity.id
_entity.type
_entity.pdbx_description
1 polymer ?
#
loop_
_entity_poly.entity_id
_entity_poly.type
_entity_poly.pdbx_seq_one_letter_code
_entity_poly.pdbx_strand_id
1 'polypeptide(L)'
;MTLPVDGIKLHRGNFAAIGQQIQPLLDAGQCFRLQVKPWREKRSLSQNALSHMWYTEISEYLINSGRTDATPEWVKRNLKKTYLGCEEVTYTDFITGEKTTTWEPRHTADLDTGEMHIFLVKVEMWCAQFGLALTIPSGCEYQQLRDKQEA
;
A
#
# COMPACT_ATOMS: atom_id res chain seq x y z
N MET A 1 -20.46 -22.05 1.51
CA MET A 1 -19.05 -21.98 1.93
C MET A 1 -18.43 -20.73 1.32
N THR A 2 -17.76 -19.91 2.11
CA THR A 2 -17.08 -18.70 1.66
C THR A 2 -15.66 -19.04 1.24
N LEU A 3 -15.32 -18.77 -0.02
CA LEU A 3 -13.94 -18.84 -0.47
C LEU A 3 -13.12 -17.81 0.33
N PRO A 4 -11.92 -18.15 0.83
CA PRO A 4 -11.10 -17.19 1.56
C PRO A 4 -10.77 -15.99 0.67
N VAL A 5 -10.94 -14.79 1.22
CA VAL A 5 -10.63 -13.51 0.55
C VAL A 5 -9.16 -13.48 0.08
N ASP A 6 -8.29 -14.21 0.78
CA ASP A 6 -6.87 -14.29 0.46
C ASP A 6 -6.48 -15.24 -0.68
N GLY A 7 -7.45 -16.00 -1.22
CA GLY A 7 -7.23 -17.01 -2.25
C GLY A 7 -6.89 -18.38 -1.67
N ILE A 8 -6.87 -19.40 -2.53
CA ILE A 8 -6.63 -20.79 -2.17
C ILE A 8 -5.26 -21.22 -2.70
N LYS A 9 -4.44 -21.86 -1.85
CA LYS A 9 -3.17 -22.47 -2.28
C LYS A 9 -3.48 -23.55 -3.30
N LEU A 10 -3.05 -23.37 -4.54
CA LEU A 10 -3.19 -24.39 -5.57
C LEU A 10 -1.88 -25.19 -5.69
N HIS A 11 -1.97 -26.51 -5.53
CA HIS A 11 -0.88 -27.44 -5.79
C HIS A 11 -1.40 -28.69 -6.48
N ARG A 12 -0.51 -29.49 -7.07
CA ARG A 12 -0.88 -30.66 -7.88
C ARG A 12 -1.85 -31.62 -7.18
N GLY A 13 -1.72 -31.78 -5.86
CA GLY A 13 -2.53 -32.69 -5.05
C GLY A 13 -3.91 -32.19 -4.67
N ASN A 14 -4.22 -30.90 -4.84
CA ASN A 14 -5.52 -30.34 -4.41
C ASN A 14 -6.36 -29.73 -5.54
N PHE A 15 -5.85 -29.74 -6.78
CA PHE A 15 -6.56 -29.21 -7.95
C PHE A 15 -7.96 -29.82 -8.12
N ALA A 16 -8.09 -31.14 -8.03
CA ALA A 16 -9.37 -31.84 -8.17
C ALA A 16 -10.35 -31.51 -7.04
N ALA A 17 -9.85 -31.41 -5.80
CA ALA A 17 -10.67 -31.07 -4.63
C ALA A 17 -11.23 -29.64 -4.72
N ILE A 18 -10.41 -28.68 -5.17
CA ILE A 18 -10.83 -27.29 -5.37
C ILE A 18 -11.89 -27.21 -6.49
N GLY A 19 -11.69 -27.96 -7.58
CA GLY A 19 -12.68 -28.07 -8.65
C GLY A 19 -14.05 -28.54 -8.14
N GLN A 20 -14.08 -29.60 -7.33
CA GLN A 20 -15.32 -30.10 -6.74
C GLN A 20 -16.00 -29.10 -5.80
N GLN A 21 -15.23 -28.24 -5.11
CA GLN A 21 -15.80 -27.20 -4.24
C GLN A 21 -16.42 -26.04 -5.02
N ILE A 22 -15.85 -25.70 -6.18
CA ILE A 22 -16.32 -24.58 -7.01
C ILE A 22 -17.49 -25.00 -7.92
N GLN A 23 -17.55 -26.27 -8.33
CA GLN A 23 -18.60 -26.81 -9.20
C GLN A 23 -20.04 -26.42 -8.80
N PRO A 24 -20.51 -26.67 -7.56
CA PRO A 24 -21.87 -26.31 -7.16
C PRO A 24 -22.13 -24.79 -7.15
N LEU A 25 -21.10 -23.96 -7.04
CA LEU A 25 -21.24 -22.50 -7.11
C LEU A 25 -21.43 -22.03 -8.56
N LEU A 26 -20.77 -22.70 -9.51
CA LEU A 26 -20.97 -22.47 -10.95
C LEU A 26 -22.33 -22.97 -11.40
N ASP A 27 -22.76 -24.14 -10.90
CA ASP A 27 -24.08 -24.71 -11.19
C ASP A 27 -25.22 -23.83 -10.64
N ALA A 28 -24.96 -23.08 -9.56
CA ALA A 28 -25.86 -22.05 -9.02
C ALA A 28 -25.90 -20.74 -9.84
N GLY A 29 -25.21 -20.69 -10.99
CA GLY A 29 -25.21 -19.56 -11.92
C GLY A 29 -24.31 -18.39 -11.52
N GLN A 30 -23.42 -18.57 -10.54
CA GLN A 30 -22.50 -17.51 -10.12
C GLN A 30 -21.28 -17.44 -11.04
N CYS A 31 -20.92 -16.23 -11.47
CA CYS A 31 -19.73 -15.98 -12.27
C CYS A 31 -18.57 -15.55 -11.37
N PHE A 32 -17.42 -16.24 -11.49
CA PHE A 32 -16.22 -15.93 -10.72
C PHE A 32 -15.06 -15.53 -11.62
N ARG A 33 -14.21 -14.61 -11.15
CA ARG A 33 -12.94 -14.26 -11.79
C ARG A 33 -11.82 -15.14 -11.22
N LEU A 34 -11.25 -16.03 -12.04
CA LEU A 34 -10.07 -16.81 -11.67
C LEU A 34 -8.80 -15.99 -11.95
N GLN A 35 -7.99 -15.75 -10.92
CA GLN A 35 -6.64 -15.18 -11.07
C GLN A 35 -5.61 -16.16 -10.53
N VAL A 36 -4.72 -16.65 -11.40
CA VAL A 36 -3.61 -17.52 -11.00
C VAL A 36 -2.38 -16.65 -10.76
N LYS A 37 -1.89 -16.63 -9.52
CA LYS A 37 -0.64 -15.96 -9.13
C LYS A 37 0.25 -16.96 -8.39
N PRO A 38 1.58 -16.84 -8.44
CA PRO A 38 2.49 -17.66 -7.64
C PRO A 38 2.14 -17.60 -6.16
N TRP A 39 2.07 -18.75 -5.49
CA TRP A 39 1.74 -18.83 -4.06
C TRP A 39 2.90 -18.30 -3.20
N ARG A 40 2.58 -17.47 -2.19
CA ARG A 40 3.50 -17.02 -1.14
C ARG A 40 2.88 -17.31 0.21
N GLU A 41 3.61 -17.94 1.13
CA GLU A 41 3.07 -18.42 2.42
C GLU A 41 2.62 -17.31 3.37
N LYS A 42 3.26 -16.14 3.30
CA LYS A 42 2.76 -14.89 3.84
C LYS A 42 2.70 -13.89 2.71
N ARG A 43 1.63 -13.09 2.61
CA ARG A 43 1.71 -11.85 1.84
C ARG A 43 2.83 -11.04 2.48
N SER A 44 3.91 -10.80 1.74
CA SER A 44 4.86 -9.76 2.13
C SER A 44 4.05 -8.47 2.29
N LEU A 45 4.26 -7.76 3.38
CA LEU A 45 3.66 -6.46 3.57
C LEU A 45 4.08 -5.59 2.37
N SER A 46 3.11 -5.10 1.60
CA SER A 46 3.39 -4.23 0.47
C SER A 46 4.00 -2.93 0.98
N GLN A 47 4.84 -2.30 0.17
CA GLN A 47 5.41 -0.99 0.50
C GLN A 47 4.34 0.05 0.83
N ASN A 48 3.18 -0.03 0.16
CA ASN A 48 2.02 0.80 0.47
C ASN A 48 1.48 0.57 1.88
N ALA A 49 1.29 -0.69 2.29
CA ALA A 49 0.81 -1.00 3.63
C ALA A 49 1.83 -0.61 4.71
N LEU A 50 3.13 -0.77 4.43
CA LEU A 50 4.20 -0.28 5.31
C LEU A 50 4.17 1.24 5.48
N SER A 51 4.00 1.99 4.38
CA SER A 51 3.91 3.45 4.44
C SER A 51 2.77 3.93 5.34
N HIS A 52 1.61 3.26 5.27
CA HIS A 52 0.46 3.58 6.10
C HIS A 52 0.71 3.32 7.59
N MET A 53 1.43 2.26 7.93
CA MET A 53 1.86 2.00 9.31
C MET A 53 2.78 3.10 9.83
N TRP A 54 3.78 3.49 9.03
CA TRP A 54 4.71 4.56 9.39
C TRP A 54 4.02 5.90 9.58
N TYR A 55 3.00 6.24 8.77
CA TYR A 55 2.25 7.48 8.98
C TYR A 55 1.55 7.52 10.34
N THR A 56 1.08 6.38 10.84
CA THR A 56 0.50 6.28 12.19
C THR A 56 1.56 6.48 13.26
N GLU A 57 2.71 5.79 13.16
CA GLU A 57 3.80 5.93 14.14
C GLU A 57 4.36 7.36 14.19
N ILE A 58 4.56 7.99 13.03
CA ILE A 58 5.01 9.37 12.94
C ILE A 58 3.96 10.33 13.51
N SER A 59 2.68 10.08 13.24
CA SER A 59 1.58 10.88 13.78
C SER A 59 1.58 10.83 15.31
N GLU A 60 1.65 9.63 15.90
CA GLU A 60 1.71 9.45 17.36
C GLU A 60 2.94 10.15 17.97
N TYR A 61 4.10 10.03 17.33
CA TYR A 61 5.31 10.72 17.77
C TYR A 61 5.18 12.25 17.75
N LEU A 62 4.61 12.80 16.67
CA LEU A 62 4.42 14.25 16.52
C LEU A 62 3.37 14.80 17.50
N ILE A 63 2.30 14.03 17.76
CA ILE A 63 1.30 14.38 18.76
C ILE A 63 1.94 14.42 20.16
N ASN A 64 2.74 13.41 20.51
CA ASN A 64 3.48 13.38 21.77
C ASN A 64 4.51 14.52 21.89
N SER A 65 5.04 14.99 20.76
CA SER A 65 5.97 16.14 20.69
C SER A 65 5.27 17.51 20.76
N GLY A 66 3.93 17.54 20.90
CA GLY A 66 3.16 18.77 21.07
C GLY A 66 2.44 19.29 19.81
N ARG A 67 2.46 18.55 18.70
CA ARG A 67 1.64 18.86 17.51
C ARG A 67 0.38 18.00 17.48
N THR A 68 -0.66 18.44 18.18
CA THR A 68 -1.95 17.73 18.29
C THR A 68 -2.68 17.55 16.95
N ASP A 69 -2.37 18.39 15.95
CA ASP A 69 -3.04 18.37 14.64
C ASP A 69 -2.38 17.42 13.63
N ALA A 70 -1.32 16.72 14.04
CA ALA A 70 -0.55 15.84 13.17
C ALA A 70 -1.25 14.49 12.96
N THR A 71 -2.39 14.46 12.26
CA THR A 71 -3.09 13.22 11.91
C THR A 71 -2.28 12.36 10.92
N PRO A 72 -2.50 11.04 10.83
CA PRO A 72 -1.80 10.18 9.87
C PRO A 72 -2.00 10.63 8.41
N GLU A 73 -3.19 11.15 8.09
CA GLU A 73 -3.52 11.74 6.80
C GLU A 73 -2.76 13.04 6.53
N TRP A 74 -2.61 13.88 7.56
CA TRP A 74 -1.80 15.08 7.49
C TRP A 74 -0.33 14.73 7.26
N VAL A 75 0.22 13.74 7.98
CA VAL A 75 1.59 13.25 7.79
C VAL A 75 1.78 12.71 6.37
N LYS A 76 0.88 11.84 5.92
CA LYS A 76 0.87 11.30 4.54
C LYS A 76 0.90 12.42 3.51
N ARG A 77 0.01 13.42 3.63
CA ARG A 77 -0.09 14.53 2.69
C ARG A 77 1.20 15.36 2.64
N ASN A 78 1.79 15.66 3.79
CA ASN A 78 3.02 16.45 3.85
C ASN A 78 4.25 15.70 3.34
N LEU A 79 4.38 14.40 3.66
CA LEU A 79 5.48 13.57 3.15
C LEU A 79 5.39 13.44 1.62
N LYS A 80 4.20 13.18 1.08
CA LYS A 80 3.98 13.14 -0.38
C LYS A 80 4.34 14.47 -1.03
N LYS A 81 3.86 15.59 -0.49
CA LYS A 81 4.16 16.94 -1.01
C LYS A 81 5.67 17.24 -0.99
N THR A 82 6.37 16.81 0.05
CA THR A 82 7.80 17.09 0.24
C THR A 82 8.68 16.25 -0.69
N TYR A 83 8.38 14.95 -0.84
CA TYR A 83 9.27 14.01 -1.53
C TYR A 83 8.84 13.61 -2.94
N LEU A 84 7.54 13.69 -3.26
CA LEU A 84 6.99 13.34 -4.57
C LEU A 84 6.56 14.56 -5.40
N GLY A 85 6.36 15.71 -4.74
CA GLY A 85 5.87 16.93 -5.37
C GLY A 85 4.35 17.00 -5.51
N CYS A 86 3.88 17.98 -6.29
CA CYS A 86 2.47 18.20 -6.59
C CYS A 86 2.22 18.03 -8.10
N GLU A 87 1.09 17.45 -8.44
CA GLU A 87 0.54 17.42 -9.80
C GLU A 87 -0.65 18.37 -9.89
N GLU A 88 -0.80 18.94 -11.08
CA GLU A 88 -1.94 19.78 -11.43
C GLU A 88 -3.11 18.87 -11.78
N VAL A 89 -4.17 18.93 -10.98
CA VAL A 89 -5.40 18.17 -11.20
C VAL A 89 -6.50 19.15 -11.59
N THR A 90 -7.03 18.98 -12.79
CA THR A 90 -8.18 19.75 -13.27
C THR A 90 -9.46 19.02 -12.92
N TYR A 91 -10.24 19.62 -12.04
CA TYR A 91 -11.60 19.20 -11.72
C TYR A 91 -12.56 19.92 -12.66
N THR A 92 -13.49 19.17 -13.23
CA THR A 92 -14.63 19.74 -13.95
C THR A 92 -15.86 19.53 -13.09
N ASP A 93 -16.49 20.60 -12.67
CA ASP A 93 -17.81 20.53 -12.04
C ASP A 93 -18.83 20.12 -13.12
N PHE A 94 -19.46 18.96 -12.96
CA PHE A 94 -20.42 18.42 -13.93
C PHE A 94 -21.77 19.14 -13.93
N ILE A 95 -22.05 19.97 -12.91
CA ILE A 95 -23.29 20.75 -12.79
C ILE A 95 -23.08 22.13 -13.42
N THR A 96 -21.95 22.79 -13.16
CA THR A 96 -21.68 24.16 -13.62
C THR A 96 -20.79 24.24 -14.85
N GLY A 97 -20.04 23.17 -15.18
CA GLY A 97 -19.06 23.13 -16.26
C GLY A 97 -17.75 23.86 -15.93
N GLU A 98 -17.61 24.41 -14.73
CA GLU A 98 -16.43 25.18 -14.32
C GLU A 98 -15.23 24.24 -14.11
N LYS A 99 -14.09 24.63 -14.67
CA LYS A 99 -12.83 23.92 -14.50
C LYS A 99 -12.03 24.59 -13.40
N THR A 100 -11.90 23.91 -12.27
CA THR A 100 -11.01 24.35 -11.19
C THR A 100 -9.74 23.52 -11.22
N THR A 101 -8.61 24.19 -11.16
CA THR A 101 -7.31 23.53 -11.17
C THR A 101 -6.68 23.62 -9.80
N THR A 102 -6.40 22.48 -9.18
CA THR A 102 -5.78 22.39 -7.86
C THR A 102 -4.49 21.60 -7.91
N TRP A 103 -3.55 21.96 -7.02
CA TRP A 103 -2.27 21.28 -6.89
C TRP A 103 -2.38 20.19 -5.82
N GLU A 104 -2.41 18.94 -6.24
CA GLU A 104 -2.55 17.80 -5.34
C GLU A 104 -1.25 16.97 -5.26
N PRO A 105 -0.90 16.37 -4.12
CA PRO A 105 0.28 15.51 -4.03
C PRO A 105 0.07 14.21 -4.81
N ARG A 106 1.02 13.89 -5.72
CA ARG A 106 1.08 12.66 -6.54
C ARG A 106 0.55 11.41 -5.84
N HIS A 107 -0.33 10.63 -6.44
CA HIS A 107 -0.85 9.41 -5.80
C HIS A 107 0.24 8.34 -5.65
N THR A 108 0.36 7.74 -4.47
CA THR A 108 1.30 6.63 -4.24
C THR A 108 0.91 5.35 -4.99
N ALA A 109 -0.30 5.31 -5.56
CA ALA A 109 -0.76 4.21 -6.40
C ALA A 109 -0.17 4.25 -7.83
N ASP A 110 0.27 5.43 -8.28
CA ASP A 110 0.85 5.63 -9.61
C ASP A 110 2.38 5.49 -9.61
N LEU A 111 2.98 5.30 -8.44
CA LEU A 111 4.42 5.12 -8.30
C LEU A 111 4.83 3.70 -8.70
N ASP A 112 5.93 3.58 -9.43
CA ASP A 112 6.58 2.30 -9.64
C ASP A 112 7.14 1.75 -8.31
N THR A 113 7.31 0.43 -8.21
CA THR A 113 7.90 -0.24 -7.04
C THR A 113 9.27 0.36 -6.66
N GLY A 114 10.06 0.80 -7.64
CA GLY A 114 11.33 1.49 -7.39
C GLY A 114 11.15 2.89 -6.78
N GLU A 115 10.22 3.69 -7.33
CA GLU A 115 9.94 5.04 -6.84
C GLU A 115 9.35 5.02 -5.42
N MET A 116 8.46 4.06 -5.16
CA MET A 116 7.89 3.85 -3.84
C MET A 116 8.95 3.41 -2.81
N HIS A 117 9.92 2.58 -3.22
CA HIS A 117 11.06 2.23 -2.36
C HIS A 117 11.90 3.46 -2.00
N ILE A 118 12.27 4.29 -2.98
CA ILE A 118 13.03 5.52 -2.77
C ILE A 118 12.28 6.49 -1.84
N PHE A 119 10.97 6.60 -2.02
CA PHE A 119 10.12 7.40 -1.14
C PHE A 119 10.18 6.91 0.31
N LEU A 120 10.05 5.60 0.53
CA LEU A 120 10.17 5.02 1.87
C LEU A 120 11.56 5.24 2.49
N VAL A 121 12.64 5.07 1.74
CA VAL A 121 14.01 5.34 2.23
C VAL A 121 14.13 6.79 2.71
N LYS A 122 13.60 7.76 1.95
CA LYS A 122 13.63 9.18 2.34
C LYS A 122 12.83 9.44 3.63
N VAL A 123 11.69 8.77 3.80
CA VAL A 123 10.87 8.87 5.02
C VAL A 123 11.60 8.27 6.23
N GLU A 124 12.22 7.10 6.08
CA GLU A 124 13.04 6.48 7.15
C GLU A 124 14.20 7.40 7.56
N MET A 125 14.97 7.90 6.59
CA MET A 125 16.08 8.82 6.86
C MET A 125 15.63 10.09 7.57
N TRP A 126 14.51 10.67 7.15
CA TRP A 126 13.94 11.84 7.81
C TRP A 126 13.55 11.53 9.26
N CYS A 127 12.92 10.37 9.51
CA CYS A 127 12.58 9.95 10.87
C CYS A 127 13.80 9.73 11.76
N ALA A 128 14.86 9.15 11.21
CA ALA A 128 16.12 8.96 11.90
C ALA A 128 16.78 10.29 12.34
N GLN A 129 16.59 11.39 11.59
CA GLN A 129 17.18 12.69 11.93
C GLN A 129 16.66 13.28 13.25
N PHE A 130 15.42 12.97 13.63
CA PHE A 130 14.83 13.43 14.90
C PHE A 130 14.66 12.31 15.93
N GLY A 131 15.32 11.16 15.70
CA GLY A 131 15.40 10.05 16.66
C GLY A 131 14.21 9.09 16.66
N LEU A 132 13.33 9.14 15.66
CA LEU A 132 12.23 8.19 15.52
C LEU A 132 12.68 6.96 14.72
N ALA A 133 12.81 5.82 15.40
CA ALA A 133 13.04 4.52 14.76
C ALA A 133 11.69 3.92 14.33
N LEU A 134 11.45 3.87 13.01
CA LEU A 134 10.23 3.30 12.44
C LEU A 134 10.25 1.76 12.49
N THR A 135 9.08 1.15 12.69
CA THR A 135 8.97 -0.31 12.70
C THR A 135 9.16 -0.89 11.30
N ILE A 136 10.10 -1.82 11.14
CA ILE A 136 10.31 -2.57 9.91
C ILE A 136 9.98 -4.05 10.17
N PRO A 137 8.81 -4.55 9.76
CA PRO A 137 8.47 -5.95 9.92
C PRO A 137 9.41 -6.86 9.12
N SER A 138 9.87 -7.94 9.74
CA SER A 138 10.74 -8.92 9.11
C SER A 138 10.10 -9.53 7.87
N GLY A 139 10.79 -9.47 6.73
CA GLY A 139 10.33 -10.02 5.45
C GLY A 139 9.36 -9.13 4.68
N CYS A 140 9.23 -7.84 5.03
CA CYS A 140 8.52 -6.88 4.20
C CYS A 140 9.24 -6.62 2.87
N GLU A 141 8.49 -6.19 1.84
CA GLU A 141 9.04 -5.96 0.50
C GLU A 141 10.11 -4.86 0.50
N TYR A 142 9.97 -3.87 1.40
CA TYR A 142 10.97 -2.83 1.62
C TYR A 142 12.31 -3.41 2.10
N GLN A 143 12.30 -4.26 3.13
CA GLN A 143 13.50 -4.88 3.68
C GLN A 143 14.21 -5.75 2.63
N GLN A 144 13.46 -6.59 1.90
CA GLN A 144 14.03 -7.45 0.87
C GLN A 144 14.69 -6.67 -0.28
N LEU A 145 14.17 -5.48 -0.61
CA LEU A 145 14.75 -4.62 -1.63
C LEU A 145 15.98 -3.87 -1.10
N ARG A 146 15.97 -3.46 0.17
CA ARG A 146 17.13 -2.84 0.83
C ARG A 146 18.30 -3.81 0.92
N ASP A 147 18.05 -5.03 1.41
CA ASP A 147 19.06 -6.08 1.53
C ASP A 147 19.68 -6.46 0.16
N LYS A 148 18.91 -6.35 -0.93
CA LYS A 148 19.41 -6.57 -2.30
C LYS A 148 20.28 -5.45 -2.85
N GLN A 149 20.14 -4.22 -2.34
CA GLN A 149 20.95 -3.07 -2.75
C GLN A 149 22.24 -2.95 -1.94
N GLU A 150 22.25 -3.49 -0.72
CA GLU A 150 23.42 -3.52 0.18
C GLU A 150 24.32 -4.76 0.00
N ALA A 151 23.86 -5.78 -0.74
CA ALA A 151 24.61 -6.99 -1.10
C ALA A 151 25.40 -6.86 -2.41
#